data_AF-A0A6N3UZ06-F1
#
_entry.id   AF-A0A6N3UZ06-F1
#
_cell.length_a   1.000
_cell.length_b   1.000
_cell.length_c   1.000
_cell.angle_alpha   90.00
_cell.angle_beta   90.00
_cell.angle_gamma   90.00
#
_symmetry.space_group_name_H-M   'P 1'
#
loop_
_entity.id
_entity.type
_entity.pdbx_description
1 polymer ?
#
loop_
_entity_poly.entity_id
_entity_poly.type
_entity_poly.pdbx_seq_one_letter_code
_entity_poly.pdbx_strand_id
1 'polypeptide(L)'
;MAGGVDLQKKAVKDNAKKSKILSAAANCFMADGFEGTSIRKIMNEAGAEVGLFYYYFKSKDDIYSAFIESLFMDYRIKIIGMTEKAVRSPYTSFIDIFGLFADEAERFRNEFVGKMHESTLRDIRDRSLEISVPYIKQIIEVLIEYGAKPLISTEELAIIMTYGIGNLFLRDKESRLAGTDRESMKTTALLFGLDLEYVSLTLPRIPYAEEAEKITALAELCSENFADYNAERMARLIKKRMSSGEIFVIAHKNNIAGFIMFSKKNKMIDHIAVSPDYRRIGIASRLMVTAMAQFEVGEELSAVTFRQEHLMSDGVSRMYKKFGFDDEKNIVVRGEPLVRRTTVVPEKAIITE
;
A
#
# COMPACT_ATOMS: atom_id res chain seq x y z
N MET A 1 -23.63 42.23 15.06
CA MET A 1 -23.65 41.01 14.21
C MET A 1 -23.69 41.28 12.70
N ALA A 2 -23.98 42.51 12.21
CA ALA A 2 -24.03 42.80 10.77
C ALA A 2 -22.66 42.85 10.04
N GLY A 3 -21.58 43.28 10.72
CA GLY A 3 -20.25 43.41 10.09
C GLY A 3 -19.53 42.08 9.78
N GLY A 4 -19.83 41.00 10.50
CA GLY A 4 -19.20 39.68 10.29
C GLY A 4 -19.72 38.95 9.05
N VAL A 5 -20.98 39.20 8.66
CA VAL A 5 -21.64 38.55 7.51
C VAL A 5 -21.17 39.18 6.19
N ASP A 6 -20.91 40.49 6.16
CA ASP A 6 -20.41 41.19 4.96
C ASP A 6 -18.94 40.87 4.66
N LEU A 7 -18.11 40.71 5.70
CA LEU A 7 -16.72 40.26 5.56
C LEU A 7 -16.64 38.84 5.01
N GLN A 8 -17.50 37.93 5.47
CA GLN A 8 -17.58 36.57 4.94
C GLN A 8 -18.06 36.55 3.48
N LYS A 9 -19.11 37.31 3.13
CA LYS A 9 -19.59 37.40 1.73
C LYS A 9 -18.54 37.98 0.77
N LYS A 10 -17.76 38.96 1.23
CA LYS A 10 -16.67 39.55 0.46
C LYS A 10 -15.52 38.57 0.26
N ALA A 11 -15.10 37.87 1.32
CA ALA A 11 -14.06 36.84 1.23
C ALA A 11 -14.46 35.67 0.31
N VAL A 12 -15.73 35.24 0.36
CA VAL A 12 -16.25 34.19 -0.53
C VAL A 12 -16.25 34.63 -2.00
N LYS A 13 -16.69 35.87 -2.30
CA LYS A 13 -16.62 36.43 -3.65
C LYS A 13 -15.19 36.60 -4.16
N ASP A 14 -14.27 36.99 -3.29
CA ASP A 14 -12.86 37.18 -3.63
C ASP A 14 -12.19 35.84 -3.99
N ASN A 15 -12.47 34.80 -3.20
CA ASN A 15 -11.98 33.45 -3.47
C ASN A 15 -12.57 32.85 -4.76
N ALA A 16 -13.84 33.16 -5.07
CA ALA A 16 -14.46 32.75 -6.33
C ALA A 16 -13.80 33.38 -7.56
N LYS A 17 -13.38 34.65 -7.48
CA LYS A 17 -12.65 35.32 -8.57
C LYS A 17 -11.26 34.73 -8.76
N LYS A 18 -10.53 34.50 -7.66
CA LYS A 18 -9.22 33.84 -7.70
C LYS A 18 -9.33 32.44 -8.36
N SER A 19 -10.32 31.67 -7.95
CA SER A 19 -10.60 30.33 -8.51
C SER A 19 -10.92 30.41 -10.01
N LYS A 20 -11.76 31.36 -10.44
CA LYS A 20 -12.08 31.57 -11.86
C LYS A 20 -10.84 31.85 -12.71
N ILE A 21 -9.93 32.71 -12.23
CA ILE A 21 -8.68 33.01 -12.93
C ILE A 21 -7.78 31.77 -12.98
N LEU A 22 -7.70 30.99 -11.89
CA LEU A 22 -6.94 29.75 -11.86
C LEU A 22 -7.50 28.69 -12.83
N SER A 23 -8.83 28.54 -12.93
CA SER A 23 -9.46 27.63 -13.89
C SER A 23 -9.21 28.05 -15.34
N ALA A 24 -9.28 29.34 -15.64
CA ALA A 24 -8.93 29.86 -16.97
C ALA A 24 -7.45 29.60 -17.31
N ALA A 25 -6.56 29.78 -16.32
CA ALA A 25 -5.15 29.47 -16.47
C ALA A 25 -4.92 27.97 -16.73
N ALA A 26 -5.59 27.10 -15.97
CA ALA A 26 -5.53 25.66 -16.17
C ALA A 26 -5.92 25.28 -17.61
N ASN A 27 -7.01 25.83 -18.14
CA ASN A 27 -7.42 25.59 -19.54
C ASN A 27 -6.34 26.00 -20.54
N CYS A 28 -5.77 27.20 -20.37
CA CYS A 28 -4.72 27.70 -21.25
C CYS A 28 -3.45 26.83 -21.16
N PHE A 29 -3.01 26.49 -19.95
CA PHE A 29 -1.81 25.67 -19.73
C PHE A 29 -1.97 24.23 -20.21
N MET A 30 -3.18 23.68 -20.11
CA MET A 30 -3.51 22.38 -20.69
C MET A 30 -3.46 22.44 -22.23
N ALA A 31 -4.00 23.49 -22.85
CA ALA A 31 -4.03 23.58 -24.31
C ALA A 31 -2.65 23.91 -24.93
N ASP A 32 -1.95 24.91 -24.39
CA ASP A 32 -0.82 25.55 -25.06
C ASP A 32 0.51 25.44 -24.30
N GLY A 33 0.49 24.79 -23.14
CA GLY A 33 1.65 24.73 -22.25
C GLY A 33 1.99 26.06 -21.58
N PHE A 34 3.07 26.06 -20.81
CA PHE A 34 3.52 27.25 -20.08
C PHE A 34 3.98 28.37 -21.03
N GLU A 35 4.84 28.04 -22.01
CA GLU A 35 5.41 29.02 -22.96
C GLU A 35 4.36 29.60 -23.91
N GLY A 36 3.42 28.78 -24.40
CA GLY A 36 2.34 29.22 -25.30
C GLY A 36 1.25 30.05 -24.61
N THR A 37 1.29 30.16 -23.27
CA THR A 37 0.29 30.87 -22.48
C THR A 37 0.82 32.23 -22.01
N SER A 38 0.05 33.29 -22.23
CA SER A 38 0.32 34.63 -21.70
C SER A 38 -0.71 35.03 -20.63
N ILE A 39 -0.32 35.92 -19.71
CA ILE A 39 -1.23 36.49 -18.70
C ILE A 39 -2.46 37.11 -19.38
N ARG A 40 -2.29 37.79 -20.51
CA ARG A 40 -3.40 38.38 -21.26
C ARG A 40 -4.37 37.32 -21.78
N LYS A 41 -3.87 36.19 -22.29
CA LYS A 41 -4.70 35.06 -22.74
C LYS A 41 -5.52 34.48 -21.60
N ILE A 42 -4.88 34.24 -20.44
CA ILE A 42 -5.55 33.76 -19.22
C ILE A 42 -6.67 34.71 -18.80
N MET A 43 -6.40 36.01 -18.75
CA MET A 43 -7.37 36.99 -18.28
C MET A 43 -8.53 37.18 -19.26
N ASN A 44 -8.27 37.07 -20.57
CA ASN A 44 -9.32 37.01 -21.59
C ASN A 44 -10.22 35.78 -21.41
N GLU A 45 -9.63 34.59 -21.21
CA GLU A 45 -10.37 33.35 -20.92
C GLU A 45 -11.19 33.45 -19.63
N ALA A 46 -10.64 34.11 -18.59
CA ALA A 46 -11.35 34.36 -17.33
C ALA A 46 -12.46 35.43 -17.46
N GLY A 47 -12.52 36.17 -18.58
CA GLY A 47 -13.39 37.35 -18.74
C GLY A 47 -13.11 38.42 -17.69
N ALA A 48 -11.83 38.67 -17.40
CA ALA A 48 -11.38 39.62 -16.38
C ALA A 48 -10.28 40.55 -16.91
N GLU A 49 -10.15 41.72 -16.30
CA GLU A 49 -9.12 42.69 -16.69
C GLU A 49 -7.73 42.29 -16.18
N VAL A 50 -6.69 42.56 -16.98
CA VAL A 50 -5.30 42.18 -16.65
C VAL A 50 -4.83 42.74 -15.31
N GLY A 51 -5.29 43.93 -14.90
CA GLY A 51 -4.93 44.51 -13.60
C GLY A 51 -5.34 43.64 -12.41
N LEU A 52 -6.43 42.86 -12.54
CA LEU A 52 -6.89 41.95 -11.50
C LEU A 52 -5.97 40.73 -11.32
N PHE A 53 -5.15 40.39 -12.33
CA PHE A 53 -4.20 39.29 -12.23
C PHE A 53 -3.21 39.52 -11.09
N TYR A 54 -2.55 40.68 -11.10
CA TYR A 54 -1.49 41.04 -10.16
C TYR A 54 -2.00 41.24 -8.72
N TYR A 55 -3.32 41.31 -8.53
CA TYR A 55 -3.93 41.27 -7.20
C TYR A 55 -3.88 39.86 -6.59
N TYR A 56 -4.03 38.80 -7.41
CA TYR A 56 -4.09 37.41 -6.93
C TYR A 56 -2.80 36.62 -7.14
N PHE A 57 -2.06 36.91 -8.21
CA PHE A 57 -0.87 36.16 -8.63
C PHE A 57 0.27 37.12 -8.99
N LYS A 58 1.48 36.84 -8.50
CA LYS A 58 2.63 37.72 -8.69
C LYS A 58 3.23 37.63 -10.10
N SER A 59 3.11 36.47 -10.73
CA SER A 59 3.71 36.18 -12.04
C SER A 59 2.98 35.04 -12.74
N LYS A 60 3.35 34.77 -14.01
CA LYS A 60 2.90 33.58 -14.74
C LYS A 60 3.34 32.29 -14.02
N ASP A 61 4.55 32.26 -13.47
CA ASP A 61 5.08 31.13 -12.69
C ASP A 61 4.27 30.86 -11.42
N ASP A 62 3.81 31.91 -10.74
CA ASP A 62 3.01 31.80 -9.51
C ASP A 62 1.66 31.12 -9.77
N ILE A 63 0.94 31.56 -10.81
CA ILE A 63 -0.31 30.91 -11.21
C ILE A 63 -0.10 29.52 -11.81
N TYR A 64 1.03 29.30 -12.51
CA TYR A 64 1.37 27.98 -13.03
C TYR A 64 1.65 26.99 -11.90
N SER A 65 2.44 27.39 -10.90
CA SER A 65 2.71 26.59 -9.71
C SER A 65 1.43 26.28 -8.94
N ALA A 66 0.54 27.27 -8.78
CA ALA A 66 -0.77 27.06 -8.15
C ALA A 66 -1.64 26.07 -8.93
N PHE A 67 -1.60 26.11 -10.26
CA PHE A 67 -2.29 25.15 -11.12
C PHE A 67 -1.72 23.74 -10.91
N ILE A 68 -0.40 23.56 -11.01
CA ILE A 68 0.26 22.26 -10.83
C ILE A 68 -0.04 21.69 -9.43
N GLU A 69 0.10 22.47 -8.36
CA GLU A 69 -0.20 22.02 -6.99
C GLU A 69 -1.66 21.61 -6.81
N SER A 70 -2.61 22.27 -7.49
CA SER A 70 -4.03 21.89 -7.41
C SER A 70 -4.31 20.47 -7.92
N LEU A 71 -3.47 19.94 -8.83
CA LEU A 71 -3.60 18.59 -9.38
C LEU A 71 -3.16 17.50 -8.39
N PHE A 72 -2.37 17.85 -7.36
CA PHE A 72 -1.75 16.89 -6.44
C PHE A 72 -2.40 16.83 -5.05
N MET A 73 -3.47 17.57 -4.79
CA MET A 73 -4.11 17.56 -3.46
C MET A 73 -4.57 16.15 -3.08
N ASP A 74 -5.29 15.47 -3.96
CA ASP A 74 -5.76 14.10 -3.72
C ASP A 74 -4.61 13.09 -3.68
N TYR A 75 -3.60 13.28 -4.52
CA TYR A 75 -2.41 12.44 -4.55
C TYR A 75 -1.67 12.46 -3.21
N ARG A 76 -1.47 13.65 -2.63
CA ARG A 76 -0.83 13.82 -1.31
C ARG A 76 -1.62 13.12 -0.22
N ILE A 77 -2.95 13.27 -0.19
CA ILE A 77 -3.81 12.60 0.80
C ILE A 77 -3.65 11.07 0.71
N LYS A 78 -3.65 10.53 -0.50
CA LYS A 78 -3.48 9.08 -0.71
C LYS A 78 -2.11 8.57 -0.25
N ILE A 79 -1.03 9.29 -0.56
CA ILE A 79 0.31 8.87 -0.15
C ILE A 79 0.49 8.97 1.37
N ILE A 80 -0.01 10.03 2.01
CA ILE A 80 0.03 10.15 3.48
C ILE A 80 -0.67 8.94 4.13
N GLY A 81 -1.82 8.53 3.62
CA GLY A 81 -2.49 7.32 4.11
C GLY A 81 -1.70 6.03 3.87
N MET A 82 -0.76 5.99 2.93
CA MET A 82 0.12 4.83 2.69
C MET A 82 1.28 4.77 3.68
N THR A 83 1.87 5.92 4.03
CA THR A 83 2.97 5.95 5.00
C THR A 83 2.50 5.53 6.40
N GLU A 84 1.29 5.93 6.79
CA GLU A 84 0.65 5.46 8.03
C GLU A 84 0.42 3.94 8.00
N LYS A 85 -0.02 3.39 6.86
CA LYS A 85 -0.18 1.93 6.68
C LYS A 85 1.15 1.19 6.72
N ALA A 86 2.25 1.82 6.33
CA ALA A 86 3.55 1.16 6.27
C ALA A 86 4.03 0.67 7.64
N VAL A 87 3.72 1.41 8.70
CA VAL A 87 4.01 1.04 10.10
C VAL A 87 3.27 -0.23 10.52
N ARG A 88 2.15 -0.55 9.85
CA ARG A 88 1.30 -1.72 10.15
C ARG A 88 1.56 -2.89 9.20
N SER A 89 1.93 -2.60 7.94
CA SER A 89 2.23 -3.61 6.92
C SER A 89 3.59 -3.36 6.26
N PRO A 90 4.70 -3.42 7.02
CA PRO A 90 6.03 -3.12 6.51
C PRO A 90 6.37 -4.03 5.31
N TYR A 91 6.05 -5.33 5.40
CA TYR A 91 6.40 -6.30 4.36
C TYR A 91 5.68 -6.12 3.01
N THR A 92 4.61 -5.30 2.94
CA THR A 92 3.91 -4.99 1.68
C THR A 92 4.02 -3.52 1.28
N SER A 93 4.63 -2.67 2.10
CA SER A 93 4.57 -1.21 1.95
C SER A 93 5.02 -0.71 0.59
N PHE A 94 6.07 -1.32 0.01
CA PHE A 94 6.52 -0.98 -1.34
C PHE A 94 5.54 -1.43 -2.41
N ILE A 95 5.05 -2.67 -2.34
CA ILE A 95 4.06 -3.17 -3.30
C ILE A 95 2.84 -2.25 -3.31
N ASP A 96 2.40 -1.81 -2.13
CA ASP A 96 1.25 -0.96 -1.96
C ASP A 96 1.48 0.46 -2.52
N ILE A 97 2.58 1.13 -2.17
CA ILE A 97 2.84 2.51 -2.65
C ILE A 97 3.12 2.55 -4.16
N PHE A 98 3.82 1.56 -4.69
CA PHE A 98 4.08 1.51 -6.13
C PHE A 98 2.85 1.06 -6.92
N GLY A 99 1.99 0.24 -6.32
CA GLY A 99 0.64 -0.02 -6.84
C GLY A 99 -0.16 1.27 -6.95
N LEU A 100 -0.16 2.10 -5.91
CA LEU A 100 -0.79 3.42 -5.95
C LEU A 100 -0.22 4.29 -7.07
N PHE A 101 1.11 4.34 -7.25
CA PHE A 101 1.73 5.12 -8.32
C PHE A 101 1.32 4.63 -9.70
N ALA A 102 1.25 3.31 -9.92
CA ALA A 102 0.80 2.74 -11.17
C ALA A 102 -0.66 3.10 -11.48
N ASP A 103 -1.55 2.96 -10.49
CA ASP A 103 -2.98 3.28 -10.62
C ASP A 103 -3.20 4.79 -10.84
N GLU A 104 -2.44 5.63 -10.14
CA GLU A 104 -2.45 7.09 -10.29
C GLU A 104 -1.98 7.49 -11.69
N ALA A 105 -0.88 6.92 -12.16
CA ALA A 105 -0.35 7.15 -13.50
C ALA A 105 -1.35 6.69 -14.57
N GLU A 106 -2.01 5.55 -14.37
CA GLU A 106 -3.06 5.07 -15.27
C GLU A 106 -4.27 6.01 -15.31
N ARG A 107 -4.80 6.40 -14.15
CA ARG A 107 -5.91 7.36 -14.07
C ARG A 107 -5.55 8.66 -14.77
N PHE A 108 -4.38 9.21 -14.45
CA PHE A 108 -3.91 10.45 -15.03
C PHE A 108 -3.79 10.35 -16.56
N ARG A 109 -3.22 9.24 -17.07
CA ARG A 109 -3.18 8.99 -18.52
C ARG A 109 -4.58 8.95 -19.12
N ASN A 110 -5.51 8.22 -18.51
CA ASN A 110 -6.88 8.10 -19.04
C ASN A 110 -7.64 9.44 -19.03
N GLU A 111 -7.37 10.30 -18.06
CA GLU A 111 -8.02 11.60 -17.93
C GLU A 111 -7.47 12.64 -18.91
N PHE A 112 -6.13 12.71 -19.06
CA PHE A 112 -5.43 13.83 -19.71
C PHE A 112 -4.70 13.51 -21.02
N VAL A 113 -4.56 12.24 -21.42
CA VAL A 113 -3.91 11.90 -22.71
C VAL A 113 -4.65 12.55 -23.87
N GLY A 114 -3.90 13.26 -24.73
CA GLY A 114 -4.44 13.97 -25.89
C GLY A 114 -5.18 15.29 -25.57
N LYS A 115 -5.29 15.67 -24.29
CA LYS A 115 -5.97 16.90 -23.85
C LYS A 115 -5.01 17.93 -23.24
N MET A 116 -3.75 17.56 -23.06
CA MET A 116 -2.76 18.36 -22.36
C MET A 116 -1.47 18.49 -23.17
N HIS A 117 -0.90 19.69 -23.18
CA HIS A 117 0.37 20.00 -23.83
C HIS A 117 1.51 19.19 -23.21
N GLU A 118 2.45 18.73 -24.04
CA GLU A 118 3.52 17.81 -23.63
C GLU A 118 4.41 18.40 -22.51
N SER A 119 4.71 19.69 -22.57
CA SER A 119 5.50 20.35 -21.51
C SER A 119 4.80 20.28 -20.16
N THR A 120 3.49 20.51 -20.13
CA THR A 120 2.69 20.46 -18.89
C THR A 120 2.63 19.03 -18.36
N LEU A 121 2.49 18.03 -19.23
CA LEU A 121 2.56 16.61 -18.82
C LEU A 121 3.91 16.26 -18.20
N ARG A 122 5.01 16.80 -18.74
CA ARG A 122 6.36 16.61 -18.21
C ARG A 122 6.51 17.23 -16.83
N ASP A 123 6.07 18.47 -16.66
CA ASP A 123 6.15 19.20 -15.40
C ASP A 123 5.33 18.52 -14.29
N ILE A 124 4.14 17.99 -14.63
CA ILE A 124 3.33 17.18 -13.72
C ILE A 124 4.07 15.90 -13.35
N ARG A 125 4.64 15.18 -14.33
CA ARG A 125 5.38 13.96 -14.04
C ARG A 125 6.55 14.23 -13.09
N ASP A 126 7.34 15.25 -13.35
CA ASP A 126 8.51 15.59 -12.55
C ASP A 126 8.07 16.01 -11.14
N ARG A 127 7.00 16.80 -11.02
CA ARG A 127 6.43 17.18 -9.73
C ARG A 127 5.87 15.98 -8.95
N SER A 128 5.26 15.01 -9.63
CA SER A 128 4.75 13.80 -8.98
C SER A 128 5.86 12.98 -8.33
N LEU A 129 7.02 12.88 -8.98
CA LEU A 129 8.20 12.21 -8.46
C LEU A 129 8.78 12.98 -7.27
N GLU A 130 8.95 14.30 -7.39
CA GLU A 130 9.43 15.15 -6.29
C GLU A 130 8.58 15.02 -5.03
N ILE A 131 7.25 15.05 -5.18
CA ILE A 131 6.32 14.90 -4.06
C ILE A 131 6.48 13.53 -3.39
N SER A 132 6.84 12.50 -4.16
CA SER A 132 6.89 11.10 -3.68
C SER A 132 8.14 10.79 -2.87
N VAL A 133 9.28 11.43 -3.17
CA VAL A 133 10.58 11.20 -2.49
C VAL A 133 10.47 11.22 -0.96
N PRO A 134 9.92 12.26 -0.29
CA PRO A 134 9.88 12.30 1.17
C PRO A 134 9.04 11.16 1.78
N TYR A 135 8.01 10.69 1.08
CA TYR A 135 7.18 9.58 1.57
C TYR A 135 7.84 8.22 1.37
N ILE A 136 8.54 8.02 0.25
CA ILE A 136 9.34 6.83 0.02
C ILE A 136 10.46 6.76 1.07
N LYS A 137 11.09 7.89 1.40
CA LYS A 137 12.05 7.99 2.50
C LYS A 137 11.46 7.53 3.84
N GLN A 138 10.28 8.04 4.21
CA GLN A 138 9.58 7.61 5.43
C GLN A 138 9.30 6.10 5.45
N ILE A 139 8.90 5.51 4.31
CA ILE A 139 8.70 4.06 4.22
C ILE A 139 10.01 3.32 4.43
N ILE A 140 11.11 3.78 3.83
CA ILE A 140 12.44 3.17 4.02
C ILE A 140 12.85 3.26 5.50
N GLU A 141 12.62 4.39 6.16
CA GLU A 141 12.90 4.57 7.59
C GLU A 141 12.11 3.58 8.45
N VAL A 142 10.81 3.42 8.16
CA VAL A 142 10.00 2.37 8.80
C VAL A 142 10.62 1.00 8.52
N LEU A 143 10.95 0.65 7.29
CA LEU A 143 11.55 -0.67 7.01
C LEU A 143 12.86 -0.91 7.75
N ILE A 144 13.69 0.13 7.95
CA ILE A 144 14.92 0.06 8.75
C ILE A 144 14.60 -0.23 10.22
N GLU A 145 13.58 0.43 10.80
CA GLU A 145 13.09 0.10 12.15
C GLU A 145 12.64 -1.37 12.26
N TYR A 146 12.17 -1.94 11.15
CA TYR A 146 11.77 -3.35 11.03
C TYR A 146 12.90 -4.30 10.60
N GLY A 147 14.15 -3.83 10.63
CA GLY A 147 15.36 -4.64 10.45
C GLY A 147 15.92 -4.66 9.03
N ALA A 148 15.36 -3.89 8.09
CA ALA A 148 15.96 -3.73 6.77
C ALA A 148 17.32 -3.02 6.86
N LYS A 149 18.27 -3.42 6.01
CA LYS A 149 19.65 -2.89 6.01
C LYS A 149 20.06 -2.43 4.61
N PRO A 150 19.56 -1.26 4.15
CA PRO A 150 19.98 -0.65 2.90
C PRO A 150 21.50 -0.58 2.73
N LEU A 151 21.99 -0.79 1.51
CA LEU A 151 23.42 -0.71 1.18
C LEU A 151 23.91 0.73 0.94
N ILE A 152 22.98 1.68 0.82
CA ILE A 152 23.23 3.11 0.57
C ILE A 152 22.41 3.94 1.56
N SER A 153 22.65 5.25 1.63
CA SER A 153 21.88 6.08 2.57
C SER A 153 20.40 6.11 2.21
N THR A 154 19.57 6.31 3.22
CA THR A 154 18.10 6.42 3.08
C THR A 154 17.70 7.49 2.06
N GLU A 155 18.44 8.61 2.01
CA GLU A 155 18.18 9.72 1.08
C GLU A 155 18.41 9.30 -0.37
N GLU A 156 19.60 8.75 -0.67
CA GLU A 156 19.91 8.27 -2.02
C GLU A 156 18.98 7.13 -2.44
N LEU A 157 18.66 6.22 -1.52
CA LEU A 157 17.74 5.14 -1.78
C LEU A 157 16.36 5.65 -2.16
N ALA A 158 15.81 6.63 -1.42
CA ALA A 158 14.51 7.21 -1.74
C ALA A 158 14.48 7.86 -3.13
N ILE A 159 15.55 8.58 -3.48
CA ILE A 159 15.69 9.22 -4.80
C ILE A 159 15.78 8.16 -5.90
N ILE A 160 16.64 7.14 -5.76
CA ILE A 160 16.80 6.07 -6.76
C ILE A 160 15.51 5.26 -6.91
N MET A 161 14.85 4.91 -5.81
CA MET A 161 13.57 4.20 -5.83
C MET A 161 12.48 5.02 -6.53
N THR A 162 12.45 6.34 -6.32
CA THR A 162 11.44 7.22 -6.91
C THR A 162 11.71 7.53 -8.38
N TYR A 163 12.88 8.07 -8.72
CA TYR A 163 13.22 8.48 -10.08
C TYR A 163 13.66 7.32 -10.98
N GLY A 164 14.19 6.25 -10.40
CA GLY A 164 14.52 5.01 -11.11
C GLY A 164 13.28 4.15 -11.26
N ILE A 165 12.86 3.48 -10.18
CA ILE A 165 11.80 2.48 -10.23
C ILE A 165 10.41 3.13 -10.41
N GLY A 166 10.12 4.20 -9.67
CA GLY A 166 8.85 4.94 -9.79
C GLY A 166 8.58 5.45 -11.21
N ASN A 167 9.62 5.92 -11.90
CA ASN A 167 9.50 6.41 -13.27
C ASN A 167 9.16 5.30 -14.30
N LEU A 168 9.48 4.03 -14.01
CA LEU A 168 9.08 2.92 -14.89
C LEU A 168 7.54 2.81 -14.97
N PHE A 169 6.83 2.98 -13.85
CA PHE A 169 5.35 2.94 -13.80
C PHE A 169 4.69 4.10 -14.55
N LEU A 170 5.38 5.24 -14.63
CA LEU A 170 4.89 6.41 -15.35
C LEU A 170 5.00 6.23 -16.86
N ARG A 171 5.99 5.47 -17.34
CA ARG A 171 6.27 5.28 -18.78
C ARG A 171 5.58 4.06 -19.38
N ASP A 172 5.43 2.99 -18.62
CA ASP A 172 4.92 1.71 -19.11
C ASP A 172 3.66 1.30 -18.34
N LYS A 173 2.58 0.99 -19.08
CA LYS A 173 1.28 0.58 -18.52
C LYS A 173 1.35 -0.81 -17.89
N GLU A 174 2.27 -1.67 -18.35
CA GLU A 174 2.42 -3.05 -17.85
C GLU A 174 3.37 -3.13 -16.63
N SER A 175 4.13 -2.06 -16.40
CA SER A 175 5.02 -1.95 -15.26
C SER A 175 4.22 -1.91 -13.97
N ARG A 176 4.49 -2.86 -13.09
CA ARG A 176 3.96 -3.01 -11.72
C ARG A 176 5.00 -3.69 -10.86
N LEU A 177 5.03 -3.39 -9.56
CA LEU A 177 5.80 -4.19 -8.60
C LEU A 177 4.94 -5.36 -8.14
N ALA A 178 5.06 -6.48 -8.84
CA ALA A 178 4.44 -7.74 -8.48
C ALA A 178 5.45 -8.87 -8.70
N GLY A 179 5.60 -9.76 -7.72
CA GLY A 179 6.53 -10.88 -7.79
C GLY A 179 8.00 -10.49 -7.54
N THR A 180 8.86 -11.49 -7.43
CA THR A 180 10.32 -11.33 -7.19
C THR A 180 11.18 -11.52 -8.42
N ASP A 181 10.55 -11.98 -9.51
CA ASP A 181 11.14 -12.27 -10.80
C ASP A 181 11.24 -11.04 -11.71
N ARG A 182 10.51 -9.97 -11.42
CA ARG A 182 10.62 -8.68 -12.13
C ARG A 182 11.93 -7.95 -11.81
N GLU A 183 12.58 -7.41 -12.83
CA GLU A 183 13.85 -6.67 -12.70
C GLU A 183 13.78 -5.48 -11.73
N SER A 184 12.63 -4.79 -11.67
CA SER A 184 12.41 -3.72 -10.69
C SER A 184 12.47 -4.25 -9.25
N MET A 185 11.90 -5.43 -8.97
CA MET A 185 11.94 -5.99 -7.62
C MET A 185 13.32 -6.53 -7.25
N LYS A 186 14.05 -7.12 -8.21
CA LYS A 186 15.45 -7.51 -8.02
C LYS A 186 16.32 -6.29 -7.71
N THR A 187 16.11 -5.19 -8.43
CA THR A 187 16.83 -3.93 -8.20
C THR A 187 16.56 -3.41 -6.79
N THR A 188 15.30 -3.35 -6.36
CA THR A 188 14.93 -3.00 -4.98
C THR A 188 15.65 -3.91 -3.98
N ALA A 189 15.57 -5.23 -4.16
CA ALA A 189 16.17 -6.20 -3.26
C ALA A 189 17.69 -5.99 -3.10
N LEU A 190 18.41 -5.78 -4.20
CA LEU A 190 19.84 -5.50 -4.19
C LEU A 190 20.17 -4.21 -3.44
N LEU A 191 19.40 -3.13 -3.64
CA LEU A 191 19.60 -1.87 -2.92
C LEU A 191 19.38 -2.01 -1.41
N PHE A 192 18.52 -2.95 -1.00
CA PHE A 192 18.27 -3.33 0.38
C PHE A 192 19.25 -4.37 0.94
N GLY A 193 20.25 -4.80 0.16
CA GLY A 193 21.23 -5.79 0.58
C GLY A 193 20.65 -7.19 0.76
N LEU A 194 19.51 -7.48 0.12
CA LEU A 194 18.85 -8.77 0.22
C LEU A 194 19.43 -9.75 -0.80
N ASP A 195 19.58 -10.99 -0.36
CA ASP A 195 19.93 -12.09 -1.24
C ASP A 195 18.77 -12.37 -2.21
N LEU A 196 19.04 -12.30 -3.51
CA LEU A 196 18.04 -12.53 -4.56
C LEU A 196 17.49 -13.96 -4.55
N GLU A 197 18.24 -14.94 -4.05
CA GLU A 197 17.75 -16.31 -3.92
C GLU A 197 16.65 -16.39 -2.84
N TYR A 198 16.78 -15.62 -1.76
CA TYR A 198 15.92 -15.74 -0.59
C TYR A 198 14.94 -14.57 -0.40
N VAL A 199 15.03 -13.51 -1.21
CA VAL A 199 14.18 -12.31 -1.06
C VAL A 199 12.69 -12.65 -1.06
N SER A 200 12.27 -13.65 -1.85
CA SER A 200 10.87 -14.06 -1.93
C SER A 200 10.33 -14.58 -0.59
N LEU A 201 11.19 -15.10 0.29
CA LEU A 201 10.83 -15.55 1.63
C LEU A 201 10.51 -14.40 2.60
N THR A 202 10.78 -13.16 2.20
CA THR A 202 10.53 -11.96 3.01
C THR A 202 9.23 -11.23 2.66
N LEU A 203 8.56 -11.65 1.58
CA LEU A 203 7.50 -10.87 0.92
C LEU A 203 6.18 -11.64 0.85
N PRO A 204 5.28 -11.46 1.83
CA PRO A 204 3.90 -11.88 1.72
C PRO A 204 3.21 -11.21 0.52
N ARG A 205 2.45 -11.98 -0.25
CA ARG A 205 1.63 -11.47 -1.36
C ARG A 205 0.33 -12.24 -1.51
N ILE A 206 -0.62 -11.66 -2.25
CA ILE A 206 -1.80 -12.38 -2.70
C ILE A 206 -1.34 -13.48 -3.68
N PRO A 207 -1.84 -14.73 -3.56
CA PRO A 207 -1.51 -15.80 -4.48
C PRO A 207 -2.09 -15.59 -5.88
N TYR A 208 -1.41 -16.09 -6.89
CA TYR A 208 -1.93 -16.17 -8.25
C TYR A 208 -2.97 -17.29 -8.36
N ALA A 209 -3.89 -17.18 -9.33
CA ALA A 209 -4.99 -18.14 -9.49
C ALA A 209 -4.52 -19.60 -9.65
N GLU A 210 -3.41 -19.80 -10.37
CA GLU A 210 -2.77 -21.10 -10.62
C GLU A 210 -2.08 -21.71 -9.39
N GLU A 211 -1.88 -20.95 -8.32
CA GLU A 211 -1.22 -21.43 -7.10
C GLU A 211 -2.17 -22.14 -6.13
N ALA A 212 -3.49 -22.16 -6.42
CA ALA A 212 -4.50 -22.76 -5.54
C ALA A 212 -4.20 -24.22 -5.18
N GLU A 213 -3.72 -25.00 -6.15
CA GLU A 213 -3.37 -26.42 -5.93
C GLU A 213 -2.14 -26.56 -5.03
N LYS A 214 -1.13 -25.69 -5.20
CA LYS A 214 0.08 -25.70 -4.38
C LYS A 214 -0.22 -25.33 -2.92
N ILE A 215 -1.13 -24.36 -2.70
CA ILE A 215 -1.60 -24.00 -1.36
C ILE A 215 -2.35 -25.17 -0.72
N THR A 216 -3.20 -25.85 -1.49
CA THR A 216 -3.95 -27.03 -1.03
C THR A 216 -2.99 -28.16 -0.65
N ALA A 217 -1.99 -28.44 -1.47
CA ALA A 217 -0.96 -29.43 -1.19
C ALA A 217 -0.17 -29.11 0.09
N LEU A 218 0.17 -27.84 0.33
CA LEU A 218 0.80 -27.42 1.58
C LEU A 218 -0.15 -27.58 2.79
N ALA A 219 -1.44 -27.29 2.61
CA ALA A 219 -2.42 -27.50 3.67
C ALA A 219 -2.57 -28.98 4.02
N GLU A 220 -2.50 -29.87 3.04
CA GLU A 220 -2.52 -31.33 3.23
C GLU A 220 -1.25 -31.83 3.93
N LEU A 221 -0.08 -31.34 3.52
CA LEU A 221 1.20 -31.62 4.19
C LEU A 221 1.19 -31.18 5.66
N CYS A 222 0.45 -30.12 5.98
CA CYS A 222 0.28 -29.60 7.34
C CYS A 222 -1.01 -30.07 8.01
N SER A 223 -1.71 -31.08 7.48
CA SER A 223 -3.08 -31.46 7.91
C SER A 223 -3.21 -31.75 9.41
N GLU A 224 -2.18 -32.33 10.03
CA GLU A 224 -2.08 -32.59 11.48
C GLU A 224 -2.19 -31.30 12.35
N ASN A 225 -1.97 -30.13 11.76
CA ASN A 225 -2.06 -28.83 12.44
C ASN A 225 -3.47 -28.23 12.41
N PHE A 226 -4.43 -28.90 11.77
CA PHE A 226 -5.79 -28.41 11.58
C PHE A 226 -6.83 -29.35 12.18
N ALA A 227 -7.66 -28.82 13.08
CA ALA A 227 -8.76 -29.59 13.67
C ALA A 227 -9.83 -29.94 12.62
N ASP A 228 -10.33 -31.18 12.62
CA ASP A 228 -11.32 -31.68 11.64
C ASP A 228 -10.90 -31.41 10.17
N TYR A 229 -9.62 -31.66 9.85
CA TYR A 229 -9.11 -31.42 8.51
C TYR A 229 -9.86 -32.26 7.47
N ASN A 230 -10.32 -31.58 6.42
CA ASN A 230 -10.96 -32.22 5.27
C ASN A 230 -10.47 -31.54 3.99
N ALA A 231 -9.84 -32.30 3.10
CA ALA A 231 -9.18 -31.79 1.90
C ALA A 231 -10.14 -31.01 0.98
N GLU A 232 -11.32 -31.56 0.70
CA GLU A 232 -12.30 -30.88 -0.17
C GLU A 232 -12.82 -29.57 0.42
N ARG A 233 -13.05 -29.54 1.74
CA ARG A 233 -13.49 -28.34 2.44
C ARG A 233 -12.40 -27.29 2.45
N MET A 234 -11.16 -27.70 2.69
CA MET A 234 -9.99 -26.83 2.67
C MET A 234 -9.78 -26.22 1.28
N ALA A 235 -9.82 -27.03 0.21
CA ALA A 235 -9.69 -26.54 -1.17
C ALA A 235 -10.78 -25.53 -1.53
N ARG A 236 -12.03 -25.79 -1.13
CA ARG A 236 -13.15 -24.83 -1.29
C ARG A 236 -12.92 -23.54 -0.53
N LEU A 237 -12.41 -23.62 0.70
CA LEU A 237 -12.10 -22.44 1.52
C LEU A 237 -10.96 -21.62 0.91
N ILE A 238 -9.88 -22.26 0.46
CA ILE A 238 -8.75 -21.60 -0.21
C ILE A 238 -9.24 -20.82 -1.43
N LYS A 239 -9.99 -21.46 -2.34
CA LYS A 239 -10.54 -20.79 -3.52
C LYS A 239 -11.43 -19.58 -3.15
N LYS A 240 -12.25 -19.73 -2.11
CA LYS A 240 -13.08 -18.63 -1.59
C LYS A 240 -12.22 -17.48 -1.07
N ARG A 241 -11.21 -17.75 -0.25
CA ARG A 241 -10.34 -16.72 0.32
C ARG A 241 -9.46 -16.04 -0.73
N MET A 242 -9.03 -16.78 -1.75
CA MET A 242 -8.37 -16.20 -2.93
C MET A 242 -9.28 -15.20 -3.65
N SER A 243 -10.56 -15.56 -3.87
CA SER A 243 -11.52 -14.67 -4.53
C SER A 243 -11.86 -13.41 -3.72
N SER A 244 -11.80 -13.47 -2.39
CA SER A 244 -12.04 -12.31 -1.51
C SER A 244 -10.77 -11.52 -1.18
N GLY A 245 -9.59 -11.99 -1.61
CA GLY A 245 -8.31 -11.39 -1.23
C GLY A 245 -7.98 -11.55 0.27
N GLU A 246 -8.54 -12.55 0.93
CA GLU A 246 -8.36 -12.81 2.37
C GLU A 246 -7.37 -13.95 2.64
N ILE A 247 -6.33 -14.02 1.81
CA ILE A 247 -5.25 -14.99 1.88
C ILE A 247 -3.94 -14.34 1.45
N PHE A 248 -2.88 -14.59 2.21
CA PHE A 248 -1.52 -14.26 1.81
C PHE A 248 -0.67 -15.53 1.74
N VAL A 249 0.28 -15.53 0.82
CA VAL A 249 1.30 -16.57 0.67
C VAL A 249 2.69 -15.95 0.71
N ILE A 250 3.64 -16.73 1.19
CA ILE A 250 5.06 -16.54 0.87
C ILE A 250 5.45 -17.70 -0.04
N ALA A 251 5.99 -17.39 -1.21
CA ALA A 251 6.45 -18.36 -2.19
C ALA A 251 7.96 -18.33 -2.31
N HIS A 252 8.57 -19.46 -2.65
CA HIS A 252 9.99 -19.55 -2.94
C HIS A 252 10.25 -20.60 -4.01
N LYS A 253 10.97 -20.19 -5.04
CA LYS A 253 11.12 -20.95 -6.29
C LYS A 253 9.73 -21.31 -6.81
N ASN A 254 9.46 -22.58 -7.09
CA ASN A 254 8.16 -23.01 -7.63
C ASN A 254 7.15 -23.46 -6.54
N ASN A 255 7.45 -23.26 -5.25
CA ASN A 255 6.68 -23.78 -4.12
C ASN A 255 6.11 -22.68 -3.22
N ILE A 256 5.06 -23.02 -2.48
CA ILE A 256 4.53 -22.17 -1.40
C ILE A 256 5.27 -22.54 -0.10
N ALA A 257 5.98 -21.58 0.47
CA ALA A 257 6.70 -21.74 1.73
C ALA A 257 5.76 -21.60 2.94
N GLY A 258 4.72 -20.78 2.83
CA GLY A 258 3.68 -20.64 3.84
C GLY A 258 2.46 -19.88 3.33
N PHE A 259 1.33 -20.04 4.02
CA PHE A 259 0.12 -19.26 3.78
C PHE A 259 -0.57 -18.88 5.08
N ILE A 260 -1.37 -17.82 5.03
CA ILE A 260 -2.32 -17.43 6.07
C ILE A 260 -3.66 -17.06 5.42
N MET A 261 -4.75 -17.56 5.98
CA MET A 261 -6.12 -17.21 5.63
C MET A 261 -6.79 -16.51 6.80
N PHE A 262 -7.62 -15.53 6.50
CA PHE A 262 -8.36 -14.77 7.49
C PHE A 262 -9.76 -14.42 6.99
N SER A 263 -10.57 -13.81 7.85
CA SER A 263 -11.94 -13.43 7.55
C SER A 263 -12.18 -12.02 8.09
N LYS A 264 -12.24 -11.03 7.20
CA LYS A 264 -12.59 -9.64 7.56
C LYS A 264 -13.96 -9.59 8.21
N LYS A 265 -14.93 -10.30 7.60
CA LYS A 265 -16.31 -10.39 8.10
C LYS A 265 -16.41 -10.91 9.54
N ASN A 266 -15.60 -11.91 9.88
CA ASN A 266 -15.68 -12.57 11.19
C ASN A 266 -14.60 -12.09 12.17
N LYS A 267 -13.73 -11.15 11.76
CA LYS A 267 -12.57 -10.69 12.53
C LYS A 267 -11.74 -11.86 13.07
N MET A 268 -11.33 -12.74 12.16
CA MET A 268 -10.73 -14.03 12.51
C MET A 268 -9.51 -14.36 11.65
N ILE A 269 -8.47 -14.89 12.27
CA ILE A 269 -7.41 -15.64 11.58
C ILE A 269 -7.89 -17.09 11.47
N ASP A 270 -8.17 -17.53 10.25
CA ASP A 270 -8.77 -18.85 10.01
C ASP A 270 -7.72 -19.96 10.11
N HIS A 271 -6.64 -19.86 9.32
CA HIS A 271 -5.61 -20.90 9.20
C HIS A 271 -4.27 -20.26 8.87
N ILE A 272 -3.19 -20.84 9.40
CA ILE A 272 -1.83 -20.51 9.03
C ILE A 272 -1.03 -21.81 8.91
N ALA A 273 -0.20 -21.92 7.87
CA ALA A 273 0.72 -23.03 7.71
C ALA A 273 2.04 -22.58 7.10
N VAL A 274 3.10 -23.26 7.52
CA VAL A 274 4.45 -23.09 6.99
C VAL A 274 5.02 -24.47 6.71
N SER A 275 5.54 -24.65 5.50
CA SER A 275 6.19 -25.87 5.08
C SER A 275 7.33 -26.21 6.05
N PRO A 276 7.51 -27.50 6.43
CA PRO A 276 8.60 -27.93 7.30
C PRO A 276 9.98 -27.40 6.91
N ASP A 277 10.26 -27.31 5.61
CA ASP A 277 11.54 -26.86 5.04
C ASP A 277 11.83 -25.37 5.29
N TYR A 278 10.80 -24.58 5.63
CA TYR A 278 10.88 -23.13 5.79
C TYR A 278 10.49 -22.67 7.20
N ARG A 279 10.51 -23.58 8.18
CA ARG A 279 10.26 -23.24 9.59
C ARG A 279 11.47 -22.52 10.19
N ARG A 280 11.23 -21.77 11.27
CA ARG A 280 12.26 -21.06 12.07
C ARG A 280 13.05 -19.97 11.33
N ILE A 281 12.54 -19.49 10.19
CA ILE A 281 13.12 -18.33 9.45
C ILE A 281 12.14 -17.15 9.33
N GLY A 282 11.09 -17.12 10.18
CA GLY A 282 10.17 -15.99 10.32
C GLY A 282 8.97 -15.94 9.36
N ILE A 283 8.73 -16.98 8.53
CA ILE A 283 7.60 -17.01 7.56
C ILE A 283 6.25 -16.78 8.24
N ALA A 284 5.96 -17.50 9.32
CA ALA A 284 4.70 -17.36 10.04
C ALA A 284 4.51 -15.96 10.63
N SER A 285 5.57 -15.36 11.18
CA SER A 285 5.54 -14.01 11.73
C SER A 285 5.23 -12.97 10.65
N ARG A 286 5.91 -13.03 9.49
CA ARG A 286 5.65 -12.12 8.38
C ARG A 286 4.20 -12.23 7.88
N LEU A 287 3.71 -13.45 7.71
CA LEU A 287 2.32 -13.71 7.32
C LEU A 287 1.32 -13.17 8.36
N MET A 288 1.57 -13.39 9.65
CA MET A 288 0.70 -12.90 10.73
C MET A 288 0.64 -11.37 10.76
N VAL A 289 1.79 -10.70 10.71
CA VAL A 289 1.86 -9.23 10.65
C VAL A 289 1.06 -8.70 9.46
N THR A 290 1.26 -9.26 8.26
CA THR A 290 0.54 -8.82 7.06
C THR A 290 -0.96 -9.08 7.15
N ALA A 291 -1.40 -10.19 7.75
CA ALA A 291 -2.82 -10.47 7.95
C ALA A 291 -3.46 -9.54 8.99
N MET A 292 -2.81 -9.29 10.12
CA MET A 292 -3.31 -8.38 11.17
C MET A 292 -3.44 -6.94 10.65
N ALA A 293 -2.59 -6.52 9.71
CA ALA A 293 -2.66 -5.21 9.07
C ALA A 293 -3.93 -5.00 8.23
N GLN A 294 -4.69 -6.05 7.93
CA GLN A 294 -5.93 -5.99 7.13
C GLN A 294 -7.17 -5.59 7.93
N PHE A 295 -7.03 -5.40 9.24
CA PHE A 295 -8.09 -5.05 10.18
C PHE A 295 -7.90 -3.62 10.69
N GLU A 296 -8.89 -3.03 11.34
CA GLU A 296 -8.77 -1.68 11.93
C GLU A 296 -8.11 -1.74 13.31
N VAL A 297 -7.39 -0.67 13.67
CA VAL A 297 -6.77 -0.56 15.00
C VAL A 297 -7.86 -0.59 16.08
N GLY A 298 -7.62 -1.33 17.16
CA GLY A 298 -8.57 -1.47 18.26
C GLY A 298 -9.66 -2.53 18.01
N GLU A 299 -9.74 -3.13 16.82
CA GLU A 299 -10.62 -4.27 16.60
C GLU A 299 -10.15 -5.50 17.38
N GLU A 300 -11.09 -6.27 17.92
CA GLU A 300 -10.79 -7.58 18.48
C GLU A 300 -10.70 -8.61 17.35
N LEU A 301 -9.56 -9.31 17.28
CA LEU A 301 -9.36 -10.46 16.42
C LEU A 301 -9.41 -11.74 17.23
N SER A 302 -9.90 -12.80 16.60
CA SER A 302 -9.87 -14.13 17.19
C SER A 302 -9.17 -15.16 16.31
N ALA A 303 -8.64 -16.19 16.94
CA ALA A 303 -8.11 -17.37 16.29
C ALA A 303 -8.55 -18.61 17.07
N VAL A 304 -8.68 -19.74 16.39
CA VAL A 304 -9.00 -21.01 17.03
C VAL A 304 -7.79 -21.93 16.91
N THR A 305 -7.31 -22.42 18.04
CA THR A 305 -6.15 -23.32 18.13
C THR A 305 -6.50 -24.56 18.93
N PHE A 306 -5.64 -25.57 18.90
CA PHE A 306 -5.75 -26.70 19.83
C PHE A 306 -5.59 -26.27 21.29
N ARG A 307 -6.09 -27.09 22.22
CA ARG A 307 -5.85 -26.95 23.67
C ARG A 307 -4.40 -27.26 24.03
N GLN A 308 -3.96 -26.83 25.21
CA GLN A 308 -2.59 -27.06 25.70
C GLN A 308 -2.18 -28.54 25.70
N GLU A 309 -3.14 -29.43 25.94
CA GLU A 309 -2.93 -30.88 26.00
C GLU A 309 -2.58 -31.53 24.63
N HIS A 310 -2.75 -30.79 23.53
CA HIS A 310 -2.47 -31.29 22.18
C HIS A 310 -0.97 -31.21 21.85
N LEU A 311 -0.41 -32.25 21.22
CA LEU A 311 1.01 -32.37 20.88
C LEU A 311 1.57 -31.16 20.09
N MET A 312 0.75 -30.54 19.24
CA MET A 312 1.13 -29.40 18.41
C MET A 312 0.90 -28.02 19.08
N SER A 313 0.44 -27.99 20.34
CA SER A 313 -0.02 -26.76 21.01
C SER A 313 1.12 -25.81 21.39
N ASP A 314 2.28 -26.32 21.83
CA ASP A 314 3.36 -25.48 22.35
C ASP A 314 3.96 -24.52 21.32
N GLY A 315 4.11 -24.96 20.07
CA GLY A 315 4.60 -24.12 18.98
C GLY A 315 3.57 -23.04 18.60
N VAL A 316 2.31 -23.46 18.45
CA VAL A 316 1.20 -22.60 18.05
C VAL A 316 0.90 -21.56 19.13
N SER A 317 0.80 -21.97 20.39
CA SER A 317 0.53 -21.08 21.53
C SER A 317 1.62 -20.01 21.67
N ARG A 318 2.91 -20.40 21.57
CA ARG A 318 4.01 -19.43 21.57
C ARG A 318 3.91 -18.43 20.42
N MET A 319 3.57 -18.89 19.22
CA MET A 319 3.41 -18.01 18.07
C MET A 319 2.25 -17.02 18.28
N TYR A 320 1.07 -17.47 18.71
CA TYR A 320 -0.07 -16.58 18.91
C TYR A 320 0.17 -15.58 20.07
N LYS A 321 0.78 -16.01 21.17
CA LYS A 321 1.16 -15.11 22.28
C LYS A 321 2.14 -14.02 21.85
N LYS A 322 3.09 -14.32 20.95
CA LYS A 322 3.98 -13.31 20.35
C LYS A 322 3.22 -12.14 19.71
N PHE A 323 1.97 -12.36 19.27
CA PHE A 323 1.11 -11.36 18.66
C PHE A 323 -0.05 -10.91 19.56
N GLY A 324 0.06 -11.13 20.89
CA GLY A 324 -0.90 -10.64 21.88
C GLY A 324 -2.20 -11.44 21.99
N PHE A 325 -2.26 -12.67 21.45
CA PHE A 325 -3.42 -13.56 21.60
C PHE A 325 -3.38 -14.28 22.96
N ASP A 326 -3.50 -13.50 24.02
CA ASP A 326 -3.31 -13.92 25.41
C ASP A 326 -4.60 -14.32 26.13
N ASP A 327 -5.75 -13.80 25.69
CA ASP A 327 -7.05 -14.17 26.24
C ASP A 327 -7.53 -15.49 25.61
N GLU A 328 -7.83 -16.48 26.45
CA GLU A 328 -8.12 -17.86 26.06
C GLU A 328 -9.48 -18.32 26.60
N LYS A 329 -10.33 -18.82 25.70
CA LYS A 329 -11.59 -19.45 26.06
C LYS A 329 -11.69 -20.85 25.47
N ASN A 330 -11.84 -21.85 26.33
CA ASN A 330 -12.10 -23.22 25.91
C ASN A 330 -13.43 -23.30 25.16
N ILE A 331 -13.40 -23.92 23.98
CA ILE A 331 -14.57 -24.17 23.14
C ILE A 331 -14.59 -25.63 22.67
N VAL A 332 -15.72 -26.04 22.10
CA VAL A 332 -15.85 -27.32 21.41
C VAL A 332 -16.43 -27.03 20.03
N VAL A 333 -15.74 -27.45 18.98
CA VAL A 333 -16.18 -27.25 17.59
C VAL A 333 -16.26 -28.62 16.95
N ARG A 334 -17.47 -29.04 16.57
CA ARG A 334 -17.72 -30.34 15.91
C ARG A 334 -17.17 -31.55 16.70
N GLY A 335 -17.21 -31.47 18.03
CA GLY A 335 -16.70 -32.52 18.92
C GLY A 335 -15.23 -32.37 19.30
N GLU A 336 -14.48 -31.50 18.62
CA GLU A 336 -13.06 -31.27 18.92
C GLU A 336 -12.87 -30.24 20.06
N PRO A 337 -12.08 -30.56 21.10
CA PRO A 337 -11.79 -29.64 22.19
C PRO A 337 -10.71 -28.63 21.78
N LEU A 338 -11.12 -27.37 21.58
CA LEU A 338 -10.26 -26.29 21.08
C LEU A 338 -10.21 -25.11 22.06
N VAL A 339 -9.38 -24.12 21.73
CA VAL A 339 -9.26 -22.84 22.42
C VAL A 339 -9.51 -21.72 21.42
N ARG A 340 -10.42 -20.81 21.75
CA ARG A 340 -10.51 -19.51 21.09
C ARG A 340 -9.55 -18.55 21.78
N ARG A 341 -8.65 -17.94 21.01
CA ARG A 341 -7.75 -16.91 21.46
C ARG A 341 -8.18 -15.55 20.92
N THR A 342 -8.06 -14.49 21.70
CA THR A 342 -8.43 -13.13 21.31
C THR A 342 -7.28 -12.15 21.52
N THR A 343 -7.18 -11.17 20.63
CA THR A 343 -6.24 -10.04 20.73
C THR A 343 -6.89 -8.77 20.20
N VAL A 344 -6.29 -7.63 20.51
CA VAL A 344 -6.68 -6.33 19.94
C VAL A 344 -5.65 -5.92 18.90
N VAL A 345 -6.11 -5.47 17.72
CA VAL A 345 -5.23 -5.02 16.65
C VAL A 345 -4.39 -3.83 17.12
N PRO A 346 -3.05 -3.94 17.11
CA PRO A 346 -2.17 -2.88 17.59
C PRO A 346 -2.05 -1.74 16.59
N GLU A 347 -1.63 -0.57 17.08
CA GLU A 347 -1.33 0.61 16.26
C GLU A 347 -0.12 0.41 15.33
N LYS A 348 0.85 -0.42 15.75
CA LYS A 348 2.07 -0.74 14.99
C LYS A 348 2.23 -2.24 14.82
N ALA A 349 2.92 -2.68 13.77
CA ALA A 349 3.22 -4.09 13.59
C ALA A 349 4.12 -4.61 14.72
N ILE A 350 3.81 -5.82 15.21
CA ILE A 350 4.60 -6.50 16.24
C ILE A 350 5.77 -7.21 15.57
N ILE A 351 6.98 -6.71 15.82
CA ILE A 351 8.21 -7.36 15.38
C ILE A 351 8.57 -8.42 16.41
N THR A 352 8.68 -9.66 15.98
CA THR A 352 9.20 -10.73 16.81
C THR A 352 10.39 -11.37 16.12
N GLU A 353 11.53 -11.41 16.81
CA GLU A 353 12.69 -12.21 16.42
C GLU A 353 12.35 -13.71 16.39
#